data_AF-A0A934YYN6-F1
#
_entry.id   AF-A0A934YYN6-F1
#
_cell.length_a   1.000
_cell.length_b   1.000
_cell.length_c   1.000
_cell.angle_alpha   90.00
_cell.angle_beta   90.00
_cell.angle_gamma   90.00
#
_symmetry.space_group_name_H-M   'P 1'
#
loop_
_entity.id
_entity.type
_entity.pdbx_description
1 polymer ?
#
loop_
_entity_poly.entity_id
_entity_poly.type
_entity_poly.pdbx_seq_one_letter_code
_entity_poly.pdbx_strand_id
1 'polypeptide(L)'
;MTSEAVERSLADAELLLRGRGPEHAFDRVHTAVHGYLRAALEREGASASQTASPTELFKSLREAHPNLQGLGVRGADSRRILSALATILDALGTLRNQASGAHPNPAVLEPAEAMLAINAARSLIHYLDERLR
;
A
#
# COMPACT_ATOMS: atom_id res chain seq x y z
N MET A 1 2.51 13.41 -7.92
CA MET A 1 1.13 13.52 -8.45
C MET A 1 0.57 12.12 -8.52
N THR A 2 -0.29 11.80 -7.56
CA THR A 2 -1.08 10.57 -7.48
C THR A 2 -1.99 10.41 -8.69
N SER A 3 -2.21 9.17 -9.15
CA SER A 3 -3.20 8.88 -10.19
C SER A 3 -4.61 9.11 -9.65
N GLU A 4 -5.53 9.61 -10.48
CA GLU A 4 -6.95 9.81 -10.16
C GLU A 4 -7.60 8.54 -9.57
N ALA A 5 -7.16 7.36 -10.01
CA ALA A 5 -7.61 6.07 -9.49
C ALA A 5 -7.20 5.84 -8.01
N VAL A 6 -6.06 6.37 -7.58
CA VAL A 6 -5.55 6.26 -6.20
C VAL A 6 -6.32 7.21 -5.30
N GLU A 7 -6.50 8.46 -5.71
CA GLU A 7 -7.28 9.45 -4.96
C GLU A 7 -8.72 8.98 -4.78
N ARG A 8 -9.32 8.43 -5.83
CA ARG A 8 -10.66 7.84 -5.78
C ARG A 8 -10.71 6.65 -4.82
N SER A 9 -9.71 5.77 -4.83
CA SER A 9 -9.68 4.61 -3.93
C SER A 9 -9.46 5.01 -2.46
N LEU A 10 -8.71 6.10 -2.19
CA LEU A 10 -8.55 6.66 -0.86
C LEU A 10 -9.84 7.35 -0.36
N ALA A 11 -10.52 8.08 -1.25
CA ALA A 11 -11.82 8.69 -0.95
C ALA A 11 -12.90 7.63 -0.69
N ASP A 12 -12.94 6.56 -1.48
CA ASP A 12 -13.84 5.42 -1.28
C ASP A 12 -13.57 4.73 0.07
N ALA A 13 -12.29 4.58 0.46
CA ALA A 13 -11.93 4.06 1.77
C ALA A 13 -12.43 4.96 2.92
N GLU A 14 -12.38 6.28 2.78
CA GLU A 14 -12.93 7.21 3.77
C GLU A 14 -14.46 7.12 3.88
N LEU A 15 -15.16 6.98 2.76
CA LEU A 15 -16.61 6.78 2.76
C LEU A 15 -16.99 5.47 3.45
N LEU A 16 -16.27 4.38 3.17
CA LEU A 16 -16.50 3.08 3.81
C LEU A 16 -16.17 3.10 5.30
N LEU A 17 -15.10 3.79 5.71
CA LEU A 17 -14.78 3.96 7.13
C LEU A 17 -15.92 4.62 7.89
N ARG A 18 -16.58 5.62 7.29
CA ARG A 18 -17.70 6.34 7.91
C ARG A 18 -19.01 5.56 7.90
N GLY A 19 -19.22 4.68 6.91
CA GLY A 19 -20.53 4.07 6.66
C GLY A 19 -20.66 2.56 6.90
N ARG A 20 -19.57 1.79 6.73
CA ARG A 20 -19.60 0.31 6.80
C ARG A 20 -18.54 -0.31 7.71
N GLY A 21 -17.59 0.47 8.21
CA GLY A 21 -16.59 0.00 9.16
C GLY A 21 -15.22 -0.26 8.55
N PRO A 22 -14.15 -0.26 9.38
CA PRO A 22 -12.75 -0.43 8.95
C PRO A 22 -12.46 -1.70 8.15
N GLU A 23 -13.14 -2.78 8.45
CA GLU A 23 -12.99 -4.09 7.82
C GLU A 23 -13.33 -4.10 6.33
N HIS A 24 -14.32 -3.28 5.93
CA HIS A 24 -14.70 -3.10 4.54
C HIS A 24 -13.85 -2.03 3.85
N ALA A 25 -13.40 -1.02 4.59
CA ALA A 25 -12.51 -0.01 4.07
C ALA A 25 -11.10 -0.54 3.76
N PHE A 26 -10.62 -1.52 4.53
CA PHE A 26 -9.29 -2.08 4.37
C PHE A 26 -9.03 -2.66 2.98
N ASP A 27 -9.97 -3.42 2.41
CA ASP A 27 -9.83 -3.97 1.05
C ASP A 27 -9.67 -2.87 -0.02
N ARG A 28 -10.38 -1.74 0.15
CA ARG A 28 -10.22 -0.58 -0.75
C ARG A 28 -8.88 0.10 -0.58
N VAL A 29 -8.39 0.25 0.63
CA VAL A 29 -7.04 0.79 0.89
C VAL A 29 -5.97 -0.11 0.29
N HIS A 30 -6.07 -1.43 0.48
CA HIS A 30 -5.14 -2.38 -0.13
C HIS A 30 -5.18 -2.30 -1.67
N THR A 31 -6.37 -2.20 -2.26
CA THR A 31 -6.53 -2.01 -3.71
C THR A 31 -5.90 -0.69 -4.19
N ALA A 32 -6.04 0.39 -3.41
CA ALA A 32 -5.40 1.68 -3.68
C ALA A 32 -3.87 1.58 -3.69
N VAL A 33 -3.30 0.90 -2.68
CA VAL A 33 -1.83 0.66 -2.60
C VAL A 33 -1.35 -0.09 -3.84
N HIS A 34 -2.04 -1.16 -4.22
CA HIS A 34 -1.67 -1.94 -5.39
C HIS A 34 -1.69 -1.09 -6.67
N GLY A 35 -2.78 -0.35 -6.91
CA GLY A 35 -2.90 0.54 -8.07
C GLY A 35 -1.84 1.65 -8.09
N TYR A 36 -1.55 2.24 -6.92
CA TYR A 36 -0.52 3.27 -6.79
C TYR A 36 0.86 2.73 -7.16
N LEU A 37 1.27 1.58 -6.61
CA LEU A 37 2.58 1.00 -6.86
C LEU A 37 2.77 0.61 -8.33
N ARG A 38 1.72 0.11 -8.99
CA ARG A 38 1.75 -0.15 -10.44
C ARG A 38 1.96 1.13 -11.23
N ALA A 39 1.14 2.14 -10.99
CA ALA A 39 1.23 3.42 -11.69
C ALA A 39 2.60 4.10 -11.47
N ALA A 40 3.15 4.00 -10.26
CA ALA A 40 4.48 4.52 -9.94
C ALA A 40 5.58 3.77 -10.72
N LEU A 41 5.51 2.44 -10.80
CA LEU A 41 6.50 1.65 -11.52
C LEU A 41 6.42 1.86 -13.03
N GLU A 42 5.21 1.95 -13.59
CA GLU A 42 4.98 2.24 -15.02
C GLU A 42 5.55 3.60 -15.43
N ARG A 43 5.51 4.61 -14.54
CA ARG A 43 6.11 5.93 -14.78
C ARG A 43 7.62 5.91 -14.87
N GLU A 44 8.28 4.97 -14.19
CA GLU A 44 9.72 4.73 -14.32
C GLU A 44 10.09 3.97 -15.60
N GLY A 45 9.10 3.64 -16.46
CA GLY A 45 9.30 2.81 -17.65
C GLY A 45 9.55 1.34 -17.34
N ALA A 46 9.28 0.92 -16.09
CA ALA A 46 9.44 -0.46 -15.65
C ALA A 46 8.09 -1.20 -15.71
N SER A 47 8.12 -2.42 -16.24
CA SER A 47 6.94 -3.29 -16.32
C SER A 47 7.00 -4.35 -15.24
N ALA A 48 5.86 -4.61 -14.59
CA ALA A 48 5.68 -5.74 -13.69
C ALA A 48 4.66 -6.72 -14.27
N SER A 49 4.75 -8.00 -13.84
CA SER A 49 3.72 -9.00 -14.16
C SER A 49 2.33 -8.48 -13.77
N GLN A 50 1.29 -8.80 -14.55
CA GLN A 50 -0.10 -8.48 -14.22
C GLN A 50 -0.55 -9.10 -12.89
N THR A 51 0.09 -10.18 -12.46
CA THR A 51 -0.19 -10.88 -11.21
C THR A 51 0.74 -10.47 -10.06
N ALA A 52 1.63 -9.49 -10.28
CA ALA A 52 2.55 -9.04 -9.24
C ALA A 52 1.78 -8.53 -8.01
N SER A 53 2.18 -9.02 -6.85
CA SER A 53 1.70 -8.59 -5.55
C SER A 53 2.17 -7.16 -5.22
N PRO A 54 1.51 -6.45 -4.29
CA PRO A 54 2.00 -5.17 -3.81
C PRO A 54 3.44 -5.21 -3.28
N THR A 55 3.82 -6.29 -2.60
CA THR A 55 5.19 -6.48 -2.08
C THR A 55 6.22 -6.56 -3.20
N GLU A 56 5.92 -7.32 -4.27
CA GLU A 56 6.80 -7.42 -5.44
C GLU A 56 6.92 -6.08 -6.16
N LEU A 57 5.79 -5.38 -6.36
CA LEU A 57 5.79 -4.05 -6.99
C LEU A 57 6.57 -3.03 -6.18
N PHE A 58 6.42 -3.03 -4.85
CA PHE A 58 7.16 -2.13 -3.98
C PHE A 58 8.67 -2.42 -4.00
N LYS A 59 9.06 -3.69 -4.05
CA LYS A 59 10.46 -4.09 -4.24
C LYS A 59 10.99 -3.55 -5.57
N SER A 60 10.31 -3.82 -6.68
CA SER A 60 10.73 -3.34 -8.01
C SER A 60 10.83 -1.81 -8.06
N LEU A 61 9.89 -1.10 -7.45
CA LEU A 61 9.91 0.37 -7.40
C LEU A 61 11.12 0.91 -6.63
N ARG A 62 11.47 0.30 -5.49
CA ARG A 62 12.68 0.66 -4.72
C ARG A 62 13.97 0.40 -5.47
N GLU A 63 13.99 -0.61 -6.34
CA GLU A 63 15.12 -0.98 -7.18
C GLU A 63 15.22 -0.08 -8.43
N ALA A 64 14.10 0.39 -8.96
CA ALA A 64 14.06 1.22 -10.17
C ALA A 64 14.25 2.72 -9.90
N HIS A 65 13.64 3.27 -8.84
CA HIS A 65 13.50 4.72 -8.69
C HIS A 65 14.72 5.38 -8.00
N PRO A 66 15.40 6.37 -8.62
CA PRO A 66 16.61 6.99 -8.07
C PRO A 66 16.44 7.59 -6.66
N ASN A 67 15.32 8.28 -6.40
CA ASN A 67 15.05 8.87 -5.07
C ASN A 67 14.90 7.83 -3.95
N LEU A 68 14.59 6.56 -4.27
CA LEU A 68 14.51 5.47 -3.30
C LEU A 68 15.85 4.74 -3.12
N GLN A 69 16.76 4.86 -4.08
CA GLN A 69 18.14 4.40 -3.95
C GLN A 69 18.99 5.38 -3.13
N GLY A 70 18.83 6.69 -3.37
CA GLY A 70 19.60 7.78 -2.73
C GLY A 70 18.91 8.41 -1.52
N LEU A 71 18.84 7.71 -0.38
CA LEU A 71 18.08 8.14 0.81
C LEU A 71 18.73 9.25 1.68
N GLY A 72 19.85 9.82 1.25
CA GLY A 72 20.49 10.95 1.92
C GLY A 72 21.10 10.62 3.29
N VAL A 73 21.09 11.61 4.19
CA VAL A 73 21.68 11.51 5.55
C VAL A 73 20.98 10.41 6.34
N ARG A 74 21.75 9.52 6.95
CA ARG A 74 21.25 8.30 7.64
C ARG A 74 20.40 7.39 6.75
N GLY A 75 20.68 7.35 5.45
CA GLY A 75 19.94 6.52 4.49
C GLY A 75 19.87 5.03 4.83
N ALA A 76 20.79 4.50 5.65
CA ALA A 76 20.72 3.13 6.16
C ALA A 76 19.49 2.89 7.05
N ASP A 77 19.16 3.84 7.94
CA ASP A 77 18.00 3.75 8.82
C ASP A 77 16.70 3.86 8.01
N SER A 78 16.64 4.80 7.07
CA SER A 78 15.53 4.93 6.13
C SER A 78 15.32 3.65 5.30
N ARG A 79 16.41 3.02 4.85
CA ARG A 79 16.34 1.74 4.13
C ARG A 79 15.81 0.62 5.01
N ARG A 80 16.18 0.59 6.29
CA ARG A 80 15.65 -0.36 7.28
C ARG A 80 14.15 -0.17 7.48
N ILE A 81 13.68 1.07 7.59
CA ILE A 81 12.24 1.39 7.67
C ILE A 81 11.51 0.91 6.41
N LEU A 82 12.04 1.18 5.22
CA LEU A 82 11.43 0.72 3.96
C LEU A 82 11.38 -0.80 3.86
N SER A 83 12.40 -1.51 4.35
CA SER A 83 12.37 -2.98 4.43
C SER A 83 11.31 -3.47 5.42
N ALA A 84 11.12 -2.84 6.57
CA ALA A 84 10.03 -3.18 7.48
C ALA A 84 8.65 -2.92 6.87
N LEU A 85 8.49 -1.83 6.12
CA LEU A 85 7.25 -1.54 5.38
C LEU A 85 6.94 -2.59 4.32
N ALA A 86 7.96 -3.20 3.69
CA ALA A 86 7.73 -4.32 2.77
C ALA A 86 7.19 -5.56 3.50
N THR A 87 7.71 -5.87 4.69
CA THR A 87 7.18 -6.95 5.53
C THR A 87 5.74 -6.66 5.98
N ILE A 88 5.43 -5.41 6.33
CA ILE A 88 4.06 -5.02 6.66
C ILE A 88 3.14 -5.19 5.45
N LEU A 89 3.56 -4.74 4.27
CA LEU A 89 2.77 -4.83 3.04
C LEU A 89 2.43 -6.28 2.67
N ASP A 90 3.37 -7.21 2.89
CA ASP A 90 3.13 -8.64 2.75
C ASP A 90 2.04 -9.14 3.71
N ALA A 91 2.15 -8.78 5.00
CA ALA A 91 1.14 -9.11 6.00
C ALA A 91 -0.24 -8.52 5.66
N LEU A 92 -0.31 -7.32 5.08
CA LEU A 92 -1.55 -6.73 4.59
C LEU A 92 -2.19 -7.60 3.50
N GLY A 93 -1.40 -8.20 2.61
CA GLY A 93 -1.88 -9.15 1.61
C GLY A 93 -2.54 -10.37 2.25
N THR A 94 -1.91 -10.95 3.27
CA THR A 94 -2.47 -12.08 4.04
C THR A 94 -3.78 -11.69 4.72
N LEU A 95 -3.80 -10.56 5.43
CA LEU A 95 -5.00 -10.04 6.09
C LEU A 95 -6.14 -9.79 5.10
N ARG A 96 -5.84 -9.26 3.91
CA ARG A 96 -6.84 -8.99 2.89
C ARG A 96 -7.47 -10.28 2.38
N ASN A 97 -6.66 -11.29 2.12
CA ASN A 97 -7.11 -12.57 1.57
C ASN A 97 -7.85 -13.43 2.60
N GLN A 98 -7.51 -13.33 3.88
CA GLN A 98 -7.97 -14.27 4.91
C GLN A 98 -8.88 -13.65 5.99
N ALA A 99 -8.91 -12.33 6.12
CA ALA A 99 -9.58 -11.65 7.23
C ALA A 99 -10.26 -10.33 6.85
N SER A 100 -10.47 -10.04 5.56
CA SER A 100 -11.23 -8.87 5.12
C SER A 100 -12.70 -9.21 4.82
N GLY A 101 -13.59 -8.23 4.96
CA GLY A 101 -15.01 -8.36 4.61
C GLY A 101 -15.30 -8.42 3.10
N ALA A 102 -14.27 -8.48 2.24
CA ALA A 102 -14.41 -8.61 0.79
C ALA A 102 -14.66 -10.06 0.33
N HIS A 103 -14.35 -11.03 1.18
CA HIS A 103 -14.64 -12.45 0.99
C HIS A 103 -15.45 -12.98 2.19
N PRO A 104 -16.21 -14.08 2.01
CA PRO A 104 -16.89 -14.75 3.12
C PRO A 104 -15.86 -15.46 4.01
N ASN A 105 -15.13 -14.69 4.79
CA ASN A 105 -14.15 -15.17 5.75
C ASN A 105 -14.86 -15.55 7.06
N PRO A 106 -14.48 -16.68 7.70
CA PRO A 106 -15.12 -17.15 8.94
C PRO A 106 -14.87 -16.20 10.12
N ALA A 107 -13.83 -15.39 10.05
CA ALA A 107 -13.53 -14.29 10.96
C ALA A 107 -13.07 -13.08 10.15
N VAL A 108 -13.54 -11.90 10.53
CA VAL A 108 -13.14 -10.62 9.94
C VAL A 108 -12.32 -9.87 10.98
N LEU A 109 -11.36 -9.06 10.51
CA LEU A 109 -10.55 -8.18 11.36
C LEU A 109 -11.42 -7.39 12.34
N GLU A 110 -10.98 -7.34 13.60
CA GLU A 110 -11.51 -6.40 14.56
C GLU A 110 -11.20 -4.96 14.12
N PRO A 111 -12.02 -3.96 14.52
CA PRO A 111 -11.88 -2.59 14.05
C PRO A 111 -10.50 -1.97 14.32
N ALA A 112 -9.85 -2.33 15.42
CA ALA A 112 -8.54 -1.80 15.80
C ALA A 112 -7.44 -2.30 14.84
N GLU A 113 -7.41 -3.59 14.54
CA GLU A 113 -6.44 -4.23 13.64
C GLU A 113 -6.67 -3.79 12.20
N ALA A 114 -7.92 -3.66 11.77
CA ALA A 114 -8.26 -3.08 10.47
C ALA A 114 -7.75 -1.63 10.36
N MET A 115 -7.82 -0.86 11.45
CA MET A 115 -7.31 0.51 11.46
C MET A 115 -5.78 0.61 11.49
N LEU A 116 -5.12 -0.29 12.22
CA LEU A 116 -3.67 -0.45 12.15
C LEU A 116 -3.22 -0.71 10.71
N ALA A 117 -3.88 -1.66 10.04
CA ALA A 117 -3.60 -2.04 8.66
C ALA A 117 -3.79 -0.86 7.69
N ILE A 118 -4.89 -0.12 7.83
CA ILE A 118 -5.19 1.07 7.02
C ILE A 118 -4.13 2.16 7.22
N ASN A 119 -3.74 2.44 8.47
CA ASN A 119 -2.78 3.50 8.77
C ASN A 119 -1.36 3.15 8.29
N ALA A 120 -0.97 1.88 8.37
CA ALA A 120 0.28 1.41 7.80
C ALA A 120 0.33 1.63 6.28
N ALA A 121 -0.75 1.25 5.56
CA ALA A 121 -0.87 1.47 4.12
C ALA A 121 -0.85 2.96 3.74
N ARG A 122 -1.57 3.82 4.49
CA ARG A 122 -1.56 5.28 4.28
C ARG A 122 -0.18 5.88 4.47
N SER A 123 0.55 5.45 5.50
CA SER A 123 1.91 5.92 5.77
C SER A 123 2.86 5.62 4.61
N LEU A 124 2.73 4.43 4.02
CA LEU A 124 3.49 4.04 2.83
C LEU A 124 3.16 4.93 1.61
N ILE A 125 1.87 5.09 1.28
CA ILE A 125 1.44 5.92 0.14
C ILE A 125 1.91 7.36 0.30
N HIS A 126 1.74 7.93 1.50
CA HIS A 126 2.13 9.30 1.78
C HIS A 126 3.64 9.52 1.58
N TYR A 127 4.47 8.64 2.17
CA TYR A 127 5.91 8.70 1.98
C TYR A 127 6.31 8.58 0.51
N LEU A 128 5.70 7.65 -0.24
CA LEU A 128 6.01 7.48 -1.66
C LEU A 128 5.56 8.69 -2.49
N ASP A 129 4.38 9.25 -2.27
CA ASP A 129 3.97 10.44 -3.03
C ASP A 129 4.88 11.65 -2.76
N GLU A 130 5.40 11.80 -1.55
CA GLU A 130 6.39 12.84 -1.27
C GLU A 130 7.74 12.54 -1.91
N ARG A 131 8.17 11.27 -1.88
CA ARG A 131 9.52 10.88 -2.27
C ARG A 131 9.72 10.73 -3.80
N LEU A 132 8.64 10.42 -4.52
CA LEU A 132 8.64 10.21 -5.97
C LEU A 132 8.22 11.47 -6.76
N ARG A 133 8.07 12.61 -6.07
CA ARG A 133 7.91 13.92 -6.71
C ARG A 133 9.19 14.40 -7.38
#